data_AF-A0A6I2JXV8-F1
#
_entry.id   AF-A0A6I2JXV8-F1
#
_cell.length_a   1.000
_cell.length_b   1.000
_cell.length_c   1.000
_cell.angle_alpha   90.00
_cell.angle_beta   90.00
_cell.angle_gamma   90.00
#
_symmetry.space_group_name_H-M   'P 1'
#
loop_
_entity.id
_entity.type
_entity.pdbx_description
1 polymer ?
#
loop_
_entity_poly.entity_id
_entity_poly.type
_entity_poly.pdbx_seq_one_letter_code
_entity_poly.pdbx_strand_id
1 'polypeptide(L)' 'MAKPNSIVEIFDGGVSLGSVQANAFGKWSFTPATALSEGEHPFTAVATDATGNVSAPTAEFALVIDTTAPTKPGEGGT' A
#
# COMPACT_ATOMS: atom_id res chain seq x y z
N MET A 1 12.60 -7.83 0.26
CA MET A 1 12.96 -7.44 1.65
C MET A 1 13.81 -6.19 1.58
N ALA A 2 13.68 -5.29 2.55
CA ALA A 2 14.52 -4.09 2.61
C ALA A 2 15.87 -4.42 3.28
N LYS A 3 16.87 -3.54 3.17
CA LYS A 3 18.04 -3.64 4.05
C LYS A 3 17.59 -3.49 5.51
N PRO A 4 18.23 -4.18 6.46
CA PRO A 4 17.94 -4.01 7.88
C PRO A 4 17.92 -2.54 8.32
N ASN A 5 16.96 -2.17 9.17
CA ASN A 5 16.83 -0.82 9.73
C ASN A 5 16.62 0.31 8.70
N SER A 6 16.26 -0.02 7.46
CA SER A 6 15.92 0.99 6.44
C SER A 6 14.52 1.56 6.68
N ILE A 7 14.31 2.80 6.28
CA ILE A 7 12.98 3.41 6.21
C ILE A 7 12.34 3.01 4.89
N VAL A 8 11.19 2.37 4.95
CA VAL A 8 10.39 2.01 3.78
C VAL A 8 9.26 3.00 3.67
N GLU A 9 9.18 3.71 2.56
CA GLU A 9 8.07 4.61 2.23
C GLU A 9 7.14 3.93 1.22
N ILE A 10 5.84 3.98 1.49
CA ILE A 10 4.79 3.33 0.71
C ILE A 10 4.02 4.41 -0.05
N PHE A 11 3.77 4.14 -1.33
CA PHE A 11 3.03 5.03 -2.22
C PHE A 11 1.82 4.32 -2.81
N ASP A 12 0.79 5.09 -3.12
CA ASP A 12 -0.40 4.68 -3.85
C ASP A 12 -0.66 5.67 -5.00
N GLY A 13 -0.56 5.21 -6.25
CA GLY A 13 -0.68 6.09 -7.41
C GLY A 13 0.38 7.20 -7.47
N GLY A 14 1.51 7.00 -6.79
CA GLY A 14 2.58 8.00 -6.64
C GLY A 14 2.41 8.96 -5.46
N VAL A 15 1.33 8.86 -4.69
CA VAL A 15 1.12 9.64 -3.45
C VAL A 15 1.71 8.89 -2.26
N SER A 16 2.55 9.55 -1.46
CA SER A 16 3.09 8.94 -0.24
C SER A 16 1.97 8.74 0.80
N LEU A 17 1.80 7.49 1.23
CA LEU A 17 0.87 7.12 2.30
C LEU A 17 1.53 7.17 3.68
N GLY A 18 2.85 7.11 3.72
CA GLY A 18 3.64 7.12 4.94
C GLY A 18 4.85 6.20 4.86
N SER A 19 5.56 6.09 5.98
CA SER A 19 6.76 5.28 6.09
C SER A 19 6.79 4.41 7.34
N VAL A 20 7.54 3.32 7.26
CA VAL A 20 7.78 2.39 8.36
C VAL A 20 9.23 1.94 8.36
N GLN A 21 9.81 1.81 9.55
CA GLN A 21 11.16 1.26 9.68
C GLN A 21 11.13 -0.27 9.55
N ALA A 22 11.95 -0.80 8.64
CA ALA A 22 12.21 -2.22 8.56
C ALA A 22 13.01 -2.70 9.78
N ASN A 23 12.69 -3.90 10.27
CA ASN A 23 13.40 -4.47 11.41
C ASN A 23 14.82 -4.94 11.05
N ALA A 24 15.53 -5.51 12.02
CA ALA A 24 16.89 -6.04 11.85
C ALA A 24 17.03 -7.16 10.79
N PHE A 25 15.90 -7.71 10.33
CA PHE A 25 15.85 -8.73 9.27
C PHE A 25 15.31 -8.17 7.94
N GLY A 26 15.11 -6.86 7.83
CA GLY A 26 14.58 -6.23 6.62
C GLY A 26 13.08 -6.46 6.39
N LYS A 27 12.36 -6.97 7.40
CA LYS A 27 10.91 -7.15 7.37
C LYS A 27 10.22 -5.90 7.90
N TRP A 28 9.11 -5.53 7.27
CA TRP A 28 8.28 -4.40 7.63
C TRP A 28 6.81 -4.76 7.38
N SER A 29 5.90 -4.03 8.01
CA SER A 29 4.47 -4.10 7.80
C SER A 29 3.94 -2.68 7.89
N PHE A 30 3.03 -2.31 6.99
CA PHE A 30 2.44 -0.99 6.96
C PHE A 30 0.92 -1.11 6.98
N THR A 31 0.28 -0.33 7.85
CA THR A 31 -1.16 -0.17 7.90
C THR A 31 -1.46 1.29 7.60
N PRO A 32 -2.18 1.60 6.49
CA PRO A 32 -2.59 2.97 6.21
C PRO A 32 -3.38 3.56 7.37
N ALA A 33 -3.06 4.78 7.79
CA ALA A 33 -3.79 5.47 8.86
C ALA A 33 -5.19 5.92 8.41
N THR A 34 -5.33 6.19 7.11
CA THR A 34 -6.60 6.54 6.47
C THR A 34 -7.09 5.34 5.68
N ALA A 35 -8.40 5.07 5.77
CA ALA A 35 -9.03 4.07 4.93
C ALA A 35 -8.86 4.44 3.45
N LEU A 36 -8.49 3.46 2.64
CA LEU A 36 -8.39 3.60 1.19
C LEU A 36 -9.80 3.68 0.60
N SER A 37 -9.95 4.44 -0.49
CA SER A 37 -11.23 4.60 -1.17
C SER A 37 -11.61 3.37 -1.99
N GLU A 38 -12.83 3.36 -2.53
CA GLU A 38 -13.17 2.46 -3.64
C GLU A 38 -12.24 2.71 -4.83
N GLY A 39 -11.84 1.64 -5.53
CA GLY A 39 -11.14 1.74 -6.80
C GLY A 39 -9.79 1.04 -6.82
N GLU A 40 -8.98 1.40 -7.83
CA GLU A 40 -7.66 0.83 -8.05
C GLU A 40 -6.58 1.60 -7.28
N HIS A 41 -5.74 0.85 -6.58
CA HIS A 41 -4.62 1.34 -5.77
C HIS A 41 -3.32 0.66 -6.22
N PRO A 42 -2.54 1.30 -7.11
CA PRO A 42 -1.24 0.78 -7.53
C PRO A 42 -0.18 1.12 -6.49
N PHE A 43 0.08 0.17 -5.59
CA PHE A 43 1.06 0.35 -4.53
C PHE A 43 2.49 0.18 -5.03
N THR A 44 3.36 1.08 -4.59
CA THR A 44 4.82 0.92 -4.72
C THR A 44 5.50 1.22 -3.39
N ALA A 45 6.73 0.76 -3.23
CA ALA A 45 7.53 1.09 -2.07
C ALA A 45 8.98 1.41 -2.46
N VAL A 46 9.61 2.33 -1.73
CA VAL A 46 11.04 2.61 -1.80
C VAL A 46 11.65 2.44 -0.42
N ALA A 47 12.91 1.99 -0.35
CA ALA A 47 13.63 1.85 0.90
C ALA A 47 14.84 2.78 0.92
N THR A 48 14.97 3.56 1.98
CA THR A 48 16.13 4.41 2.27
C THR A 48 16.93 3.79 3.41
N ASP A 49 18.19 3.46 3.16
CA ASP A 49 19.06 2.91 4.21
C ASP A 49 19.56 3.97 5.18
N ALA A 50 20.17 3.55 6.30
CA ALA A 50 20.67 4.45 7.33
C ALA A 50 21.78 5.40 6.85
N THR A 51 22.37 5.14 5.68
CA THR A 51 23.39 5.98 5.04
C THR A 51 22.78 6.94 4.01
N GLY A 52 21.47 6.87 3.80
CA GLY A 52 20.71 7.72 2.88
C GLY A 52 20.60 7.20 1.45
N ASN A 53 21.02 5.96 1.16
CA ASN A 53 20.84 5.40 -0.18
C ASN A 53 19.40 4.94 -0.38
N VAL A 54 18.77 5.42 -1.45
CA VAL A 54 17.40 5.07 -1.83
C VAL A 54 17.41 3.93 -2.85
N SER A 55 16.54 2.93 -2.67
CA SER A 55 16.35 1.85 -3.64
C SER A 55 15.52 2.31 -4.84
N ALA A 56 15.56 1.53 -5.93
CA ALA A 56 14.51 1.63 -6.95
C ALA A 56 13.13 1.29 -6.33
N PRO A 57 12.03 1.85 -6.86
CA PRO A 57 10.69 1.43 -6.50
C PRO A 57 10.47 -0.07 -6.74
N THR A 58 9.64 -0.69 -5.91
CA THR A 58 9.13 -2.04 -6.20
C THR A 58 8.30 -2.07 -7.47
N ALA A 59 8.08 -3.26 -8.02
CA ALA A 59 7.00 -3.45 -8.98
C ALA A 59 5.67 -3.00 -8.38
N GLU A 60 4.78 -2.48 -9.23
CA GLU A 60 3.45 -2.05 -8.83
C GLU A 60 2.63 -3.25 -8.35
N PHE A 61 2.01 -3.10 -7.17
CA PHE A 61 1.03 -4.02 -6.65
C PHE A 61 -0.36 -3.39 -6.78
N ALA A 62 -1.11 -3.80 -7.79
CA ALA A 62 -2.46 -3.33 -8.02
C ALA A 62 -3.44 -4.01 -7.05
N LEU A 63 -4.02 -3.22 -6.14
CA LEU A 63 -5.14 -3.64 -5.29
C LEU A 63 -6.41 -2.95 -5.78
N VAL A 64 -7.50 -3.72 -5.95
CA VAL A 64 -8.82 -3.14 -6.23
C VAL A 64 -9.67 -3.30 -4.98
N ILE A 65 -10.21 -2.19 -4.49
CA ILE A 65 -11.13 -2.15 -3.35
C ILE A 65 -12.54 -1.99 -3.90
N ASP A 66 -13.39 -3.00 -3.60
CA ASP A 66 -14.82 -3.00 -3.88
C ASP A 66 -15.61 -3.13 -2.57
N THR A 67 -16.22 -2.03 -2.16
CA THR A 67 -17.09 -1.86 -0.99
C THR A 67 -18.52 -1.57 -1.41
N THR A 68 -18.79 -1.52 -2.72
CA THR A 68 -20.11 -1.24 -3.27
C THR A 68 -21.00 -2.44 -3.08
N ALA A 69 -22.00 -2.32 -2.19
CA ALA A 69 -22.96 -3.38 -1.97
C ALA A 69 -23.76 -3.67 -3.26
N PRO A 70 -24.06 -4.95 -3.56
CA PRO A 70 -24.90 -5.29 -4.69
C PRO A 70 -26.32 -4.74 -4.48
N THR A 71 -26.98 -4.33 -5.56
CA THR A 71 -28.39 -3.92 -5.50
C THR A 71 -29.27 -5.13 -5.19
N LYS A 72 -30.23 -4.97 -4.26
CA LYS A 72 -31.21 -6.03 -3.96
C LYS A 72 -31.93 -6.41 -5.26
N PRO A 73 -32.04 -7.71 -5.61
CA PRO A 73 -32.92 -8.13 -6.68
C PRO A 73 -34.33 -7.61 -6.41
N GLY A 74 -34.90 -6.87 -7.37
CA GLY A 74 -36.28 -6.41 -7.26
C GLY A 74 -37.18 -7.62 -7.02
N GLU A 75 -37.91 -7.64 -5.91
CA GLU A 75 -39.01 -8.57 -5.76
C GLU A 75 -40.00 -8.23 -6.87
N GLY A 76 -40.04 -9.07 -7.91
CA GLY A 76 -41.03 -8.99 -8.96
C GLY A 76 -42.40 -9.29 -8.36
N GLY A 77 -43.03 -8.26 -7.81
CA GLY A 77 -44.43 -8.26 -7.42
C GLY A 77 -45.28 -7.74 -8.56
N THR A 78 -46.07 -8.63 -9.16
CA THR A 78 -47.52 -8.55 -9.44
C THR A 78 -47.95 -9.91 -9.98
#